data_AF-A0A645DC01-F1
#
_entry.id   AF-A0A645DC01-F1
#
_cell.length_a   1.000
_cell.length_b   1.000
_cell.length_c   1.000
_cell.angle_alpha   90.00
_cell.angle_beta   90.00
_cell.angle_gamma   90.00
#
_symmetry.space_group_name_H-M   'P 1'
#
loop_
_entity.id
_entity.type
_entity.pdbx_description
1 polymer ?
#
loop_
_entity_poly.entity_id
_entity_poly.type
_entity_poly.pdbx_seq_one_letter_code
_entity_poly.pdbx_strand_id
1 'polypeptide(L)'
;MISDTILNSLSNLVSSMSGVIFSTVMFLVYIVLGFFISSSSGLAVLSMPIMAPLADVVGVNRDIIVSAYQFGQGLIGFITPTGLILASLAMVNVTYDKWLKFVTPLIVIISIISIVVLGVGVII
;
A
#
# COMPACT_ATOMS: atom_id res chain seq x y z
N MET A 1 -6.68 10.59 23.61
CA MET A 1 -5.45 11.33 23.94
C MET A 1 -4.16 10.75 23.35
N ILE A 2 -3.93 9.42 23.30
CA ILE A 2 -2.76 8.86 22.58
C ILE A 2 -2.99 8.90 21.06
N SER A 3 -4.15 8.43 20.57
CA SER A 3 -4.48 8.50 19.14
C SER A 3 -4.44 9.93 18.61
N ASP A 4 -4.92 10.90 19.38
CA ASP A 4 -4.89 12.32 19.00
C ASP A 4 -3.46 12.87 18.87
N THR A 5 -2.51 12.38 19.69
CA THR A 5 -1.12 12.83 19.66
C THR A 5 -0.36 12.25 18.46
N ILE A 6 -0.58 10.95 18.16
CA ILE A 6 -0.02 10.29 16.97
C ILE A 6 -0.62 10.91 15.72
N LEU A 7 -1.94 11.08 15.68
CA LEU A 7 -2.63 11.69 14.57
C LEU A 7 -2.14 13.13 14.37
N ASN A 8 -2.03 13.95 15.42
CA ASN A 8 -1.49 15.31 15.31
C ASN A 8 -0.05 15.34 14.78
N SER A 9 0.80 14.40 15.21
CA SER A 9 2.19 14.30 14.73
C SER A 9 2.26 13.93 13.25
N LEU A 10 1.45 12.95 12.82
CA LEU A 10 1.35 12.52 11.43
C LEU A 10 0.70 13.61 10.56
N SER A 11 -0.36 14.25 11.05
CA SER A 11 -1.03 15.38 10.40
C SER A 11 -0.06 16.51 10.11
N ASN A 12 0.85 16.84 11.03
CA ASN A 12 1.87 17.86 10.79
C ASN A 12 2.90 17.46 9.73
N LEU A 13 3.14 16.15 9.55
CA LEU A 13 4.01 15.64 8.48
C LEU A 13 3.31 15.68 7.13
N VAL A 14 2.02 15.34 7.07
CA VAL A 14 1.26 15.28 5.80
C VAL A 14 0.61 16.60 5.39
N SER A 15 0.42 17.55 6.30
CA SER A 15 -0.28 18.82 6.04
C SER A 15 0.36 19.72 4.98
N SER A 16 1.66 19.53 4.69
CA SER A 16 2.37 20.27 3.65
C SER A 16 2.47 19.50 2.32
N MET A 17 1.91 18.31 2.23
CA MET A 17 2.01 17.45 1.05
C MET A 17 0.89 17.76 0.05
N SER A 18 1.20 17.67 -1.24
CA SER A 18 0.14 17.64 -2.26
C SER A 18 -0.59 16.30 -2.24
N GLY A 19 -1.88 16.28 -2.60
CA GLY A 19 -2.68 15.05 -2.61
C GLY A 19 -2.05 13.91 -3.42
N VAL A 20 -1.37 14.24 -4.53
CA VAL A 20 -0.68 13.25 -5.38
C VAL A 20 0.50 12.61 -4.63
N ILE A 21 1.32 13.43 -3.96
CA ILE A 21 2.45 12.93 -3.16
C ILE A 21 1.92 12.12 -1.97
N PHE A 22 0.86 12.58 -1.31
CA PHE A 22 0.21 11.87 -0.22
C PHE A 22 -0.27 10.48 -0.65
N SER A 23 -0.99 10.36 -1.77
CA SER A 23 -1.47 9.07 -2.29
C SER A 23 -0.34 8.09 -2.59
N THR A 24 0.77 8.60 -3.14
CA THR A 24 1.98 7.81 -3.44
C THR A 24 2.65 7.32 -2.17
N VAL A 25 2.77 8.18 -1.15
CA VAL A 25 3.36 7.81 0.13
C VAL A 25 2.48 6.79 0.86
N MET A 26 1.16 6.97 0.85
CA MET A 26 0.22 5.99 1.44
C MET A 26 0.38 4.62 0.78
N PHE A 27 0.48 4.58 -0.55
CA PHE A 27 0.72 3.35 -1.30
C PHE A 27 2.04 2.67 -0.88
N LEU A 28 3.15 3.41 -0.76
CA LEU A 28 4.42 2.86 -0.28
C LEU A 28 4.34 2.35 1.17
N VAL A 29 3.66 3.10 2.04
CA VAL A 29 3.42 2.68 3.43
C VAL A 29 2.66 1.36 3.46
N TYR A 30 1.64 1.19 2.62
CA TYR A 30 0.89 -0.06 2.53
C TYR A 30 1.70 -1.23 1.97
N ILE A 31 2.64 -1.00 1.05
CA ILE A 31 3.59 -2.02 0.60
C ILE A 31 4.46 -2.49 1.78
N VAL A 32 5.02 -1.55 2.54
CA VAL A 32 5.88 -1.87 3.69
C VAL A 32 5.08 -2.60 4.78
N LEU A 33 3.91 -2.09 5.15
CA LEU A 33 3.06 -2.71 6.15
C LEU A 33 2.56 -4.09 5.70
N GLY A 34 2.23 -4.23 4.42
CA GLY A 34 1.78 -5.47 3.80
C GLY A 34 2.82 -6.58 3.78
N PHE A 35 4.10 -6.22 3.78
CA PHE A 35 5.20 -7.18 3.92
C PHE A 35 5.18 -7.86 5.29
N PHE A 36 4.91 -7.09 6.35
CA PHE A 36 4.82 -7.61 7.72
C PHE A 36 3.44 -8.20 8.04
N ILE A 37 2.38 -7.60 7.50
CA ILE A 37 0.99 -7.96 7.73
C ILE A 37 0.41 -8.47 6.40
N SER A 38 0.72 -9.72 6.08
CA SER A 38 0.29 -10.37 4.83
C SER A 38 -1.22 -10.68 4.76
N SER A 39 -2.00 -10.33 5.81
CA SER A 39 -3.46 -10.44 5.82
C SER A 39 -4.08 -9.12 5.37
N SER A 40 -4.86 -9.17 4.28
CA SER A 40 -5.59 -8.00 3.77
C SER A 40 -6.56 -7.46 4.82
N SER A 41 -7.48 -8.29 5.33
CA SER A 41 -8.47 -7.86 6.33
C SER A 41 -7.82 -7.36 7.62
N GLY A 42 -6.79 -8.05 8.12
CA GLY A 42 -6.06 -7.63 9.32
C GLY A 42 -5.39 -6.27 9.16
N LEU A 43 -4.74 -6.04 8.03
CA LEU A 43 -4.11 -4.75 7.74
C LEU A 43 -5.16 -3.63 7.62
N ALA A 44 -6.30 -3.88 6.96
CA ALA A 44 -7.35 -2.89 6.81
C ALA A 44 -7.94 -2.46 8.17
N VAL A 45 -8.26 -3.42 9.04
CA VAL A 45 -8.82 -3.15 10.38
C VAL A 45 -7.89 -2.31 11.23
N LEU A 46 -6.58 -2.56 11.14
CA LEU A 46 -5.57 -1.86 11.95
C LEU A 46 -5.20 -0.48 11.40
N SER A 47 -5.11 -0.35 10.07
CA SER A 47 -4.56 0.85 9.43
C SER A 47 -5.62 1.90 9.09
N MET A 48 -6.81 1.50 8.63
CA MET A 48 -7.82 2.42 8.11
C MET A 48 -8.29 3.46 9.15
N PRO A 49 -8.48 3.12 10.44
CA PRO A 49 -8.86 4.12 11.45
C PRO A 49 -7.82 5.24 11.64
N ILE A 50 -6.55 4.98 11.30
CA ILE A 50 -5.44 5.94 11.44
C ILE A 50 -5.21 6.69 10.13
N MET A 51 -5.24 6.00 8.99
CA MET A 51 -4.94 6.59 7.68
C MET A 51 -6.11 7.38 7.09
N ALA A 52 -7.36 6.99 7.35
CA ALA A 52 -8.52 7.67 6.80
C ALA A 52 -8.65 9.13 7.29
N PRO A 53 -8.45 9.46 8.57
CA PRO A 53 -8.47 10.86 9.02
C PRO A 53 -7.32 11.71 8.46
N LEU A 54 -6.19 11.09 8.07
CA LEU A 54 -5.08 11.83 7.44
C LEU A 54 -5.43 12.32 6.03
N ALA A 55 -6.33 11.60 5.33
CA ALA A 55 -6.83 12.05 4.03
C ALA A 55 -7.61 13.37 4.16
N ASP A 56 -8.41 13.51 5.22
CA ASP A 56 -9.18 14.73 5.49
C ASP A 56 -8.26 15.93 5.79
N VAL A 57 -7.12 15.70 6.44
CA VAL A 57 -6.12 16.75 6.75
C VAL A 57 -5.46 17.29 5.49
N VAL A 58 -5.24 16.43 4.49
CA VAL A 58 -4.64 16.81 3.19
C VAL A 58 -5.70 17.29 2.18
N GLY A 59 -6.99 17.13 2.49
CA GLY A 59 -8.09 17.53 1.63
C GLY A 59 -8.34 16.58 0.45
N VAL A 60 -7.97 15.30 0.59
CA VAL A 60 -8.23 14.24 -0.40
C VAL A 60 -9.32 13.29 0.08
N ASN A 61 -10.06 12.71 -0.87
CA ASN A 61 -11.10 11.75 -0.54
C ASN A 61 -10.50 10.47 0.08
N ARG A 62 -11.24 9.88 1.03
CA ARG A 62 -10.81 8.69 1.77
C ARG A 62 -10.75 7.41 0.92
N ASP A 63 -11.45 7.37 -0.22
CA ASP A 63 -11.38 6.28 -1.21
C ASP A 63 -9.98 6.14 -1.83
N ILE A 64 -9.20 7.23 -1.90
CA ILE A 64 -7.79 7.20 -2.30
C ILE A 64 -6.95 6.35 -1.35
N ILE A 65 -7.23 6.39 -0.04
CA ILE A 65 -6.57 5.53 0.96
C ILE A 65 -6.91 4.06 0.69
N VAL A 66 -8.19 3.77 0.41
CA VAL A 66 -8.65 2.40 0.11
C VAL A 66 -7.99 1.88 -1.17
N SER A 67 -7.90 2.72 -2.18
CA SER A 67 -7.25 2.39 -3.45
C SER A 67 -5.75 2.18 -3.27
N ALA A 68 -5.06 3.05 -2.52
CA ALA A 68 -3.64 2.92 -2.22
C ALA A 68 -3.34 1.64 -1.42
N TYR A 69 -4.19 1.31 -0.45
CA TYR A 69 -4.15 0.05 0.29
C TYR A 69 -4.30 -1.15 -0.65
N GLN A 70 -5.29 -1.13 -1.54
CA GLN A 70 -5.60 -2.26 -2.40
C GLN A 70 -4.48 -2.51 -3.41
N PHE A 71 -3.91 -1.46 -4.00
CA PHE A 71 -2.76 -1.56 -4.89
C PHE A 71 -1.49 -2.01 -4.16
N GLY A 72 -1.22 -1.46 -2.96
CA GLY A 72 -0.06 -1.86 -2.16
C GLY A 72 -0.11 -3.33 -1.73
N GLN A 73 -1.27 -3.79 -1.26
CA GLN A 73 -1.49 -5.19 -0.91
C GLN A 73 -1.44 -6.13 -2.10
N GLY A 74 -1.98 -5.71 -3.24
CA GLY A 74 -1.89 -6.49 -4.48
C GLY A 74 -0.45 -6.71 -4.91
N LEU A 75 0.40 -5.68 -4.82
CA LEU A 75 1.81 -5.76 -5.19
C LEU A 75 2.63 -6.62 -4.24
N ILE A 76 2.48 -6.40 -2.93
CA ILE A 76 3.27 -7.15 -1.96
C ILE A 76 2.91 -8.63 -1.97
N GLY A 77 1.65 -8.96 -2.32
CA GLY A 77 1.17 -10.32 -2.49
C GLY A 77 1.91 -11.13 -3.56
N PHE A 78 2.70 -10.52 -4.45
CA PHE A 78 3.59 -11.20 -5.41
C PHE A 78 4.97 -11.55 -4.84
N ILE A 79 5.36 -10.91 -3.73
CA ILE A 79 6.66 -11.08 -3.08
C ILE A 79 6.49 -11.90 -1.80
N THR A 80 5.51 -11.62 -0.94
CA THR A 80 5.53 -12.14 0.43
C THR A 80 5.49 -13.68 0.48
N PRO A 81 6.48 -14.33 1.13
CA PRO A 81 6.59 -15.78 1.15
C PRO A 81 5.51 -16.48 2.01
N THR A 82 4.78 -15.72 2.82
CA THR A 82 3.71 -16.23 3.70
C THR A 82 2.39 -16.49 2.98
N GLY A 83 2.24 -16.01 1.74
CA GLY A 83 1.05 -16.25 0.92
C GLY A 83 1.08 -17.61 0.21
N LEU A 84 0.19 -17.76 -0.77
CA LEU A 84 0.10 -18.97 -1.59
C LEU A 84 1.28 -19.15 -2.56
N ILE A 85 2.20 -18.19 -2.64
CA ILE A 85 3.32 -18.20 -3.60
C ILE A 85 4.20 -19.42 -3.38
N LEU A 86 4.70 -19.68 -2.16
CA LEU A 86 5.62 -20.80 -1.93
C LEU A 86 4.94 -22.15 -2.22
N ALA A 87 3.68 -22.31 -1.83
CA ALA A 87 2.90 -23.51 -2.15
C ALA A 87 2.70 -23.68 -3.66
N SER A 88 2.39 -22.58 -4.37
CA SER A 88 2.18 -22.59 -5.82
C SER A 88 3.46 -22.91 -6.58
N LEU A 89 4.58 -22.30 -6.18
CA LEU A 89 5.90 -22.55 -6.74
C LEU A 89 6.38 -23.98 -6.51
N ALA A 90 6.07 -24.56 -5.35
CA ALA A 90 6.36 -25.97 -5.06
C ALA A 90 5.61 -26.93 -6.00
N MET A 91 4.36 -26.64 -6.34
CA MET A 91 3.57 -27.46 -7.28
C MET A 91 4.15 -27.48 -8.70
N VAL A 92 4.75 -26.37 -9.15
CA VAL A 92 5.36 -26.24 -10.49
C VAL A 92 6.88 -26.44 -10.49
N ASN A 93 7.47 -26.84 -9.36
CA ASN A 93 8.91 -27.09 -9.19
C ASN A 93 9.80 -25.88 -9.57
N VAL A 94 9.38 -24.67 -9.22
CA VAL A 94 10.12 -23.42 -9.46
C VAL A 94 10.66 -22.88 -8.14
N THR A 95 11.93 -22.43 -8.12
CA THR A 95 12.50 -21.81 -6.92
C THR A 95 12.03 -20.37 -6.76
N TYR A 96 11.93 -19.90 -5.52
CA TYR A 96 11.48 -18.55 -5.20
C TYR A 96 12.38 -17.46 -5.80
N ASP A 97 13.68 -17.71 -5.92
CA ASP A 97 14.65 -16.77 -6.54
C ASP A 97 14.36 -16.57 -8.04
N LYS A 98 13.96 -17.63 -8.74
CA LYS A 98 13.56 -17.56 -10.15
C LYS A 98 12.25 -16.79 -10.29
N TRP A 99 11.29 -17.06 -9.40
CA TRP A 99 10.02 -16.33 -9.36
C TRP A 99 10.23 -14.83 -9.14
N LEU A 100 11.06 -14.45 -8.16
CA LEU A 100 11.34 -13.04 -7.88
C LEU A 100 11.91 -12.33 -9.11
N LYS A 101 12.90 -12.92 -9.79
CA LYS A 101 13.47 -12.34 -11.01
C LYS A 101 12.45 -12.19 -12.13
N PHE A 102 11.53 -13.15 -12.25
CA PHE A 102 10.46 -13.12 -13.23
C PHE A 102 9.40 -12.05 -12.94
N VAL A 103 8.99 -11.91 -11.67
CA VAL A 103 7.90 -11.01 -11.27
C VAL A 103 8.37 -9.58 -11.03
N THR A 104 9.67 -9.35 -10.76
CA THR A 104 10.24 -8.01 -10.56
C THR A 104 9.88 -7.00 -11.66
N PRO A 105 10.05 -7.27 -12.97
CA PRO A 105 9.65 -6.31 -14.01
C PRO A 105 8.15 -6.02 -13.99
N LEU A 106 7.31 -7.01 -13.69
CA LEU A 106 5.87 -6.84 -13.58
C LEU A 106 5.51 -5.95 -12.39
N ILE A 107 6.15 -6.14 -11.24
CA ILE A 107 5.96 -5.33 -10.03
C ILE A 107 6.30 -3.87 -10.31
N VAL A 108 7.39 -3.59 -11.01
CA VAL A 108 7.78 -2.23 -11.38
C VAL A 108 6.72 -1.58 -12.27
N ILE A 109 6.25 -2.28 -13.31
CA ILE A 109 5.22 -1.77 -14.22
C ILE A 109 3.93 -1.48 -13.47
N ILE A 110 3.44 -2.43 -12.66
CA ILE A 110 2.21 -2.27 -11.89
C ILE A 110 2.36 -1.13 -10.88
N SER A 111 3.53 -0.99 -10.23
CA SER A 111 3.79 0.10 -9.29
C SER A 111 3.66 1.47 -9.94
N ILE A 112 4.24 1.63 -11.15
CA ILE A 112 4.12 2.88 -11.90
C ILE A 112 2.67 3.16 -12.27
N ILE A 113 1.95 2.14 -12.77
CA ILE A 113 0.52 2.28 -13.11
C ILE A 113 -0.31 2.66 -11.88
N SER A 114 -0.07 2.02 -10.74
CA SER A 114 -0.76 2.34 -9.48
C SER A 114 -0.52 3.79 -9.06
N ILE A 115 0.71 4.28 -9.15
CA ILE A 115 1.04 5.69 -8.83
C ILE A 115 0.30 6.65 -9.78
N VAL A 116 0.26 6.35 -11.08
CA VAL A 116 -0.46 7.18 -12.06
C VAL A 116 -1.95 7.18 -11.79
N VAL A 117 -2.56 6.01 -11.54
CA VAL A 117 -3.99 5.90 -11.26
C VAL A 117 -4.37 6.62 -9.97
N LEU A 118 -3.56 6.49 -8.91
CA LEU A 118 -3.78 7.21 -7.65
C LEU A 118 -3.63 8.73 -7.84
N GLY A 119 -2.61 9.17 -8.59
CA GLY A 119 -2.41 10.58 -8.89
C GLY A 119 -3.56 11.19 -9.69
N VAL A 120 -4.11 10.45 -10.65
CA VAL A 120 -5.30 10.86 -11.42
C VAL A 120 -6.54 10.87 -10.52
N GLY A 121 -6.74 9.85 -9.69
CA GLY A 121 -7.89 9.76 -8.78
C GLY A 121 -7.95 10.89 -7.76
N VAL A 122 -6.80 11.48 -7.40
CA VAL A 122 -6.75 12.67 -6.53
C VAL A 122 -7.24 13.94 -7.23
N ILE A 123 -7.11 14.01 -8.57
CA ILE A 123 -7.38 15.22 -9.35
C ILE A 123 -8.85 15.29 -9.81
N ILE A 124 -9.52 14.13 -9.90
CA ILE A 124 -10.92 13.98 -10.33
C ILE A 124 -11.85 14.04 -9.11
#